data_AF-A0A6M0D2M7-F1
#
_entry.id   AF-A0A6M0D2M7-F1
#
_cell.length_a   1.000
_cell.length_b   1.000
_cell.length_c   1.000
_cell.angle_alpha   90.00
_cell.angle_beta   90.00
_cell.angle_gamma   90.00
#
_symmetry.space_group_name_H-M   'P 1'
#
loop_
_entity.id
_entity.type
_entity.pdbx_description
1 polymer ?
#
loop_
_entity_poly.entity_id
_entity_poly.type
_entity_poly.pdbx_seq_one_letter_code
_entity_poly.pdbx_strand_id
1 'polypeptide(L)'
;MSEANVKSRWGDTRSRSDGLFTWMTAERPEMGNWAECFRLFVKSRTTARVTTQIDVLNRLGDFLLTLDSPPLCPWEVQRRAHMYDARLINKNTYFDFLIGNLKDPRTRNANLATARQFFTWTRDYLDSINRHELSLFPEPILSTDSFGKTATTARTYRDSLPPYIINEMKAALTEDDYAFPRSYARAEVLVVDNNTAEHTRVFYPGLAHCLYTILELPIRSHQGRWLDSGDLDEFIYDPTTNSYRTNLSEYA
;
A
#
# COMPACT_ATOMS: atom_id res chain seq x y z
N MET A 1 -6.50 27.10 10.22
CA MET A 1 -6.14 26.92 8.79
C MET A 1 -6.35 25.47 8.45
N SER A 2 -7.52 25.13 7.91
CA SER A 2 -7.94 23.76 7.65
C SER A 2 -7.45 23.28 6.28
N GLU A 3 -6.86 22.09 6.24
CA GLU A 3 -6.46 21.41 5.01
C GLU A 3 -7.65 21.25 4.06
N ALA A 4 -7.52 21.83 2.87
CA ALA A 4 -8.49 21.69 1.81
C ALA A 4 -8.39 20.27 1.22
N ASN A 5 -9.38 19.46 1.58
CA ASN A 5 -9.70 18.18 0.98
C ASN A 5 -9.78 18.34 -0.55
N VAL A 6 -8.87 17.67 -1.28
CA VAL A 6 -8.82 17.70 -2.74
C VAL A 6 -10.05 16.94 -3.26
N LYS A 7 -11.15 17.67 -3.45
CA LYS A 7 -12.33 17.17 -4.17
C LYS A 7 -11.89 16.79 -5.58
N SER A 8 -12.26 15.58 -6.01
CA SER A 8 -12.36 15.24 -7.42
C SER A 8 -13.03 16.39 -8.17
N ARG A 9 -12.51 16.73 -9.35
CA ARG A 9 -13.00 17.83 -10.21
C ARG A 9 -14.49 17.69 -10.57
N TRP A 10 -15.11 16.55 -10.25
CA TRP A 10 -16.47 16.14 -10.62
C TRP A 10 -17.50 16.10 -9.48
N GLY A 11 -17.20 16.60 -8.28
CA GLY A 11 -18.23 16.74 -7.24
C GLY A 11 -18.91 15.44 -6.78
N ASP A 12 -18.32 14.28 -7.08
CA ASP A 12 -18.86 12.98 -6.71
C ASP A 12 -18.69 12.74 -5.20
N THR A 13 -19.80 12.64 -4.48
CA THR A 13 -19.86 12.32 -3.04
C THR A 13 -19.78 10.83 -2.76
N ARG A 14 -19.65 9.97 -3.78
CA ARG A 14 -19.57 8.51 -3.62
C ARG A 14 -18.14 8.11 -3.26
N SER A 15 -18.00 7.27 -2.24
CA SER A 15 -16.70 6.71 -1.87
C SER A 15 -16.25 5.70 -2.92
N ARG A 16 -15.30 6.07 -3.79
CA ARG A 16 -14.77 5.23 -4.88
C ARG A 16 -13.68 4.23 -4.40
N SER A 17 -13.70 3.87 -3.13
CA SER A 17 -12.69 2.99 -2.49
C SER A 17 -13.12 1.52 -2.40
N ASP A 18 -14.33 1.18 -2.84
CA ASP A 18 -14.89 -0.18 -2.79
C ASP A 18 -14.28 -1.15 -3.81
N GLY A 19 -13.59 -0.62 -4.83
CA GLY A 19 -12.99 -1.41 -5.91
C GLY A 19 -14.00 -2.01 -6.89
N LEU A 20 -15.25 -1.53 -6.89
CA LEU A 20 -16.31 -2.02 -7.78
C LEU A 20 -16.41 -1.23 -9.09
N PHE A 21 -15.93 0.02 -9.11
CA PHE A 21 -15.88 0.90 -10.29
C PHE A 21 -17.26 1.12 -10.98
N THR A 22 -18.36 0.94 -10.26
CA THR A 22 -19.74 1.12 -10.76
C THR A 22 -20.05 2.55 -11.20
N TRP A 23 -19.26 3.51 -10.73
CA TRP A 23 -19.37 4.90 -11.15
C TRP A 23 -19.05 5.08 -12.65
N MET A 24 -18.17 4.26 -13.24
CA MET A 24 -17.85 4.35 -14.67
C MET A 24 -19.06 4.02 -15.54
N THR A 25 -19.80 2.97 -15.20
CA THR A 25 -21.02 2.57 -15.93
C THR A 25 -22.19 3.50 -15.66
N ALA A 26 -22.23 4.15 -14.50
CA ALA A 26 -23.21 5.19 -14.20
C ALA A 26 -23.00 6.46 -15.05
N GLU A 27 -21.75 6.82 -15.35
CA GLU A 27 -21.42 7.97 -16.21
C GLU A 27 -21.51 7.64 -17.70
N ARG A 28 -20.98 6.49 -18.13
CA ARG A 28 -21.09 5.99 -19.52
C ARG A 28 -21.39 4.48 -19.50
N PRO A 29 -22.64 4.06 -19.81
CA PRO A 29 -23.06 2.66 -19.74
C PRO A 29 -22.20 1.69 -20.57
N GLU A 30 -21.67 2.16 -21.69
CA GLU A 30 -20.78 1.42 -22.59
C GLU A 30 -19.40 1.05 -21.98
N MET A 31 -19.01 1.67 -20.86
CA MET A 31 -17.73 1.41 -20.17
C MET A 31 -17.75 0.18 -19.24
N GLY A 32 -18.75 -0.70 -19.39
CA GLY A 32 -18.92 -1.89 -18.55
C GLY A 32 -17.73 -2.84 -18.55
N ASN A 33 -17.09 -3.04 -19.71
CA ASN A 33 -15.91 -3.91 -19.82
C ASN A 33 -14.72 -3.37 -19.02
N TRP A 34 -14.53 -2.06 -19.00
CA TRP A 34 -13.49 -1.42 -18.18
C TRP A 34 -13.73 -1.60 -16.69
N ALA A 35 -14.94 -1.28 -16.22
CA ALA A 35 -15.30 -1.43 -14.82
C ALA A 35 -15.12 -2.87 -14.34
N GLU A 36 -15.54 -3.84 -15.15
CA GLU A 36 -15.39 -5.26 -14.84
C GLU A 36 -13.92 -5.70 -14.82
N CYS A 37 -13.11 -5.32 -15.81
CA CYS A 37 -11.69 -5.63 -15.82
C CYS A 37 -10.95 -5.00 -14.63
N PHE A 38 -11.26 -3.75 -14.25
CA PHE A 38 -10.68 -3.13 -13.06
C PHE A 38 -11.05 -3.87 -11.78
N ARG A 39 -12.31 -4.25 -11.63
CA ARG A 39 -12.80 -5.02 -10.48
C ARG A 39 -12.12 -6.39 -10.38
N LEU A 40 -12.03 -7.12 -11.49
CA LEU A 40 -11.37 -8.43 -11.55
C LEU A 40 -9.87 -8.33 -11.25
N PHE A 41 -9.21 -7.31 -11.77
CA PHE A 41 -7.81 -7.04 -11.47
C PHE A 41 -7.59 -6.80 -9.97
N VAL A 42 -8.40 -5.96 -9.34
CA VAL A 42 -8.30 -5.70 -7.90
C VAL A 42 -8.55 -6.98 -7.10
N LYS A 43 -9.56 -7.76 -7.49
CA LYS A 43 -9.87 -9.05 -6.84
C LYS A 43 -8.72 -10.07 -6.97
N SER A 44 -7.94 -10.02 -8.05
CA SER A 44 -6.81 -10.94 -8.24
C SER A 44 -5.58 -10.57 -7.40
N ARG A 45 -5.58 -9.45 -6.67
CA ARG A 45 -4.45 -9.03 -5.84
C ARG A 45 -4.56 -9.64 -4.45
N THR A 46 -3.53 -10.40 -4.08
CA THR A 46 -3.39 -11.03 -2.75
C THR A 46 -2.72 -10.11 -1.72
N THR A 47 -2.34 -8.90 -2.12
CA THR A 47 -1.57 -7.97 -1.29
C THR A 47 -2.47 -7.17 -0.34
N ALA A 48 -2.02 -6.96 0.91
CA ALA A 48 -2.78 -6.28 1.97
C ALA A 48 -3.18 -4.81 1.70
N ARG A 49 -2.73 -4.19 0.59
CA ARG A 49 -2.98 -2.78 0.27
C ARG A 49 -3.43 -2.60 -1.19
N VAL A 50 -4.69 -2.93 -1.46
CA VAL A 50 -5.33 -2.70 -2.77
C VAL A 50 -5.77 -1.25 -3.01
N THR A 51 -5.89 -0.43 -1.96
CA THR A 51 -6.40 0.95 -2.03
C THR A 51 -5.62 1.81 -3.03
N THR A 52 -4.29 1.74 -3.02
CA THR A 52 -3.46 2.50 -3.96
C THR A 52 -3.68 2.07 -5.40
N GLN A 53 -3.97 0.79 -5.65
CA GLN A 53 -4.29 0.31 -7.00
C GLN A 53 -5.65 0.81 -7.44
N ILE A 54 -6.64 0.79 -6.54
CA ILE A 54 -7.98 1.35 -6.79
C ILE A 54 -7.87 2.84 -7.16
N ASP A 55 -7.07 3.63 -6.43
CA ASP A 55 -6.87 5.05 -6.73
C ASP A 55 -6.26 5.30 -8.11
N VAL A 56 -5.30 4.47 -8.53
CA VAL A 56 -4.69 4.58 -9.87
C VAL A 56 -5.70 4.20 -10.95
N LEU A 57 -6.45 3.11 -10.77
CA LEU A 57 -7.45 2.68 -11.74
C LEU A 57 -8.60 3.67 -11.83
N ASN A 58 -8.99 4.30 -10.72
CA ASN A 58 -9.95 5.39 -10.72
C ASN A 58 -9.48 6.55 -11.60
N ARG A 59 -8.21 6.96 -11.50
CA ARG A 59 -7.64 8.02 -12.35
C ARG A 59 -7.56 7.63 -13.81
N LEU A 60 -7.24 6.38 -14.12
CA LEU A 60 -7.28 5.88 -15.49
C LEU A 60 -8.71 5.89 -16.04
N GLY A 61 -9.69 5.48 -15.24
CA GLY A 61 -11.11 5.59 -15.56
C GLY A 61 -11.54 7.05 -15.80
N ASP A 62 -11.14 7.97 -14.93
CA ASP A 62 -11.45 9.40 -15.06
C ASP A 62 -10.90 9.94 -16.38
N PHE A 63 -9.66 9.58 -16.73
CA PHE A 63 -9.07 9.92 -18.02
C PHE A 63 -9.90 9.37 -19.20
N LEU A 64 -10.27 8.09 -19.17
CA LEU A 64 -11.05 7.50 -20.26
C LEU A 64 -12.37 8.23 -20.48
N LEU A 65 -13.04 8.65 -19.41
CA LEU A 65 -14.30 9.40 -19.51
C LEU A 65 -14.12 10.84 -20.02
N THR A 66 -12.88 11.37 -20.03
CA THR A 66 -12.58 12.65 -20.69
C THR A 66 -12.47 12.56 -22.21
N LEU A 67 -12.35 11.35 -22.78
CA LEU A 67 -12.24 11.16 -24.23
C LEU A 67 -13.62 11.29 -24.89
N ASP A 68 -13.68 11.94 -26.05
CA ASP A 68 -14.92 12.01 -26.84
C ASP A 68 -15.36 10.60 -27.26
N SER A 69 -14.43 9.82 -27.80
CA SER A 69 -14.62 8.43 -28.20
C SER A 69 -13.62 7.51 -27.46
N PRO A 70 -13.93 7.07 -26.22
CA PRO A 70 -13.06 6.17 -25.49
C PRO A 70 -13.05 4.76 -26.11
N PRO A 71 -11.94 4.01 -25.98
CA PRO A 71 -11.96 2.58 -26.28
C PRO A 71 -12.91 1.88 -25.31
N LEU A 72 -13.79 1.01 -25.80
CA LEU A 72 -14.81 0.35 -24.98
C LEU A 72 -14.22 -0.79 -24.17
N CYS A 73 -13.09 -1.35 -24.62
CA CYS A 73 -12.38 -2.42 -23.95
C CYS A 73 -10.90 -2.09 -23.72
N PRO A 74 -10.26 -2.65 -22.67
CA PRO A 74 -8.82 -2.46 -22.45
C PRO A 74 -7.91 -2.87 -23.61
N TRP A 75 -8.27 -3.91 -24.36
CA TRP A 75 -7.50 -4.41 -25.52
C TRP A 75 -7.69 -3.57 -26.79
N GLU A 76 -8.64 -2.62 -26.80
CA GLU A 76 -8.84 -1.67 -27.91
C GLU A 76 -7.98 -0.40 -27.74
N VAL A 77 -7.23 -0.31 -26.65
CA VAL A 77 -6.39 0.86 -26.35
C VAL A 77 -5.28 0.98 -27.39
N GLN A 78 -5.31 2.08 -28.13
CA GLN A 78 -4.21 2.48 -28.99
C GLN A 78 -3.27 3.44 -28.26
N ARG A 79 -1.99 3.09 -28.20
CA ARG A 79 -0.97 3.90 -27.50
C ARG A 79 -0.97 5.36 -27.96
N ARG A 80 -0.89 5.61 -29.26
CA ARG A 80 -0.80 6.97 -29.84
C ARG A 80 -2.06 7.80 -29.62
N ALA A 81 -3.22 7.16 -29.56
CA ALA A 81 -4.50 7.84 -29.37
C ALA A 81 -4.80 8.11 -27.89
N HIS A 82 -4.48 7.15 -27.01
CA HIS A 82 -4.98 7.16 -25.63
C HIS A 82 -3.88 7.24 -24.56
N MET A 83 -2.70 6.66 -24.78
CA MET A 83 -1.70 6.55 -23.71
C MET A 83 -0.58 7.56 -23.84
N TYR A 84 0.13 7.58 -24.97
CA TYR A 84 1.24 8.48 -25.23
C TYR A 84 1.49 8.62 -26.74
N ASP A 85 1.62 9.86 -27.22
CA ASP A 85 2.04 10.16 -28.59
C ASP A 85 3.50 10.63 -28.60
N ALA A 86 4.40 9.78 -29.12
CA ALA A 86 5.82 10.10 -29.21
C ALA A 86 6.10 11.31 -30.13
N ARG A 87 5.17 11.69 -31.00
CA ARG A 87 5.29 12.90 -31.83
C ARG A 87 4.83 14.17 -31.11
N LEU A 88 4.23 14.03 -29.93
CA LEU A 88 3.69 15.14 -29.11
C LEU A 88 2.64 15.99 -29.84
N ILE A 89 1.94 15.40 -30.82
CA ILE A 89 0.89 16.08 -31.59
C ILE A 89 -0.44 15.94 -30.84
N ASN A 90 -0.76 14.72 -30.41
CA ASN A 90 -1.94 14.45 -29.61
C ASN A 90 -1.67 14.79 -28.13
N LYS A 91 -2.42 15.75 -27.59
CA LYS A 91 -2.38 16.13 -26.17
C LYS A 91 -3.47 15.50 -25.31
N ASN A 92 -4.36 14.71 -25.92
CA ASN A 92 -5.45 14.01 -25.24
C ASN A 92 -5.00 12.59 -24.87
N THR A 93 -3.83 12.49 -24.23
CA THR A 93 -3.26 11.21 -23.82
C THR A 93 -3.25 11.08 -22.30
N TYR A 94 -3.19 9.85 -21.80
CA TYR A 94 -3.11 9.59 -20.37
C TYR A 94 -1.87 10.25 -19.75
N PHE A 95 -0.77 10.36 -20.49
CA PHE A 95 0.43 11.05 -20.01
C PHE A 95 0.18 12.54 -19.78
N ASP A 96 -0.44 13.21 -20.75
CA ASP A 96 -0.79 14.63 -20.61
C ASP A 96 -1.81 14.85 -19.50
N PHE A 97 -2.77 13.93 -19.35
CA PHE A 97 -3.71 13.93 -18.23
C PHE A 97 -2.98 13.82 -16.88
N LEU A 98 -2.01 12.92 -16.74
CA LEU A 98 -1.21 12.79 -15.51
C LEU A 98 -0.35 14.03 -15.25
N ILE A 99 0.19 14.68 -16.29
CA ILE A 99 0.94 15.94 -16.16
C ILE A 99 0.04 17.05 -15.62
N GLY A 100 -1.19 17.16 -16.15
CA GLY A 100 -2.16 18.19 -15.76
C GLY A 100 -2.75 17.99 -14.36
N ASN A 101 -2.89 16.74 -13.90
CA ASN A 101 -3.59 16.43 -12.64
C ASN A 101 -2.65 16.12 -11.46
N LEU A 102 -1.40 15.72 -11.71
CA LEU A 102 -0.44 15.35 -10.65
C LEU A 102 0.81 16.20 -10.77
N LYS A 103 1.35 16.68 -9.65
CA LYS A 103 2.56 17.51 -9.64
C LYS A 103 3.85 16.70 -9.57
N ASP A 104 3.84 15.59 -8.84
CA ASP A 104 5.03 14.82 -8.51
C ASP A 104 5.34 13.71 -9.54
N PRO A 105 6.53 13.71 -10.17
CA PRO A 105 6.99 12.65 -11.08
C PRO A 105 6.94 11.25 -10.47
N ARG A 106 7.25 11.10 -9.16
CA ARG A 106 7.21 9.79 -8.51
C ARG A 106 5.79 9.23 -8.49
N THR A 107 4.80 10.06 -8.14
CA THR A 107 3.38 9.68 -8.16
C THR A 107 2.92 9.35 -9.59
N ARG A 108 3.31 10.14 -10.58
CA ARG A 108 2.99 9.84 -11.99
C ARG A 108 3.59 8.50 -12.45
N ASN A 109 4.84 8.21 -12.11
CA ASN A 109 5.49 6.94 -12.42
C ASN A 109 4.81 5.74 -11.71
N ALA A 110 4.34 5.92 -10.48
CA ALA A 110 3.56 4.89 -9.79
C ALA A 110 2.22 4.61 -10.49
N ASN A 111 1.59 5.64 -11.07
CA ASN A 111 0.38 5.50 -11.88
C ASN A 111 0.69 4.70 -13.17
N LEU A 112 1.77 5.04 -13.88
CA LEU A 112 2.20 4.29 -15.07
C LEU A 112 2.52 2.82 -14.77
N ALA A 113 3.25 2.56 -13.68
CA ALA A 113 3.62 1.20 -13.29
C ALA A 113 2.39 0.34 -12.99
N THR A 114 1.42 0.88 -12.26
CA THR A 114 0.19 0.15 -11.92
C THR A 114 -0.71 -0.04 -13.14
N ALA A 115 -0.86 0.97 -14.00
CA ALA A 115 -1.59 0.84 -15.26
C ALA A 115 -0.96 -0.20 -16.19
N ARG A 116 0.37 -0.24 -16.28
CA ARG A 116 1.10 -1.28 -17.03
C ARG A 116 0.81 -2.67 -16.46
N GLN A 117 0.90 -2.85 -15.14
CA GLN A 117 0.55 -4.12 -14.50
C GLN A 117 -0.89 -4.55 -14.80
N PHE A 118 -1.82 -3.60 -14.89
CA PHE A 118 -3.20 -3.86 -15.31
C PHE A 118 -3.28 -4.38 -16.75
N PHE A 119 -2.60 -3.75 -17.71
CA PHE A 119 -2.62 -4.22 -19.10
C PHE A 119 -1.91 -5.58 -19.26
N THR A 120 -0.80 -5.81 -18.57
CA THR A 120 -0.15 -7.13 -18.53
C THR A 120 -1.10 -8.19 -17.99
N TRP A 121 -1.72 -7.93 -16.83
CA TRP A 121 -2.72 -8.85 -16.25
C TRP A 121 -3.91 -9.07 -17.19
N THR A 122 -4.34 -8.05 -17.93
CA THR A 122 -5.47 -8.18 -18.87
C THR A 122 -5.15 -9.19 -19.96
N ARG A 123 -3.91 -9.26 -20.45
CA ARG A 123 -3.51 -10.31 -21.41
C ARG A 123 -3.62 -11.69 -20.81
N ASP A 124 -3.03 -11.87 -19.63
CA ASP A 124 -3.04 -13.15 -18.91
C ASP A 124 -4.49 -13.60 -18.62
N TYR A 125 -5.34 -12.64 -18.25
CA TYR A 125 -6.76 -12.87 -18.03
C TYR A 125 -7.47 -13.33 -19.31
N LEU A 126 -7.26 -12.64 -20.44
CA LEU A 126 -7.86 -13.01 -21.72
C LEU A 126 -7.42 -14.39 -22.19
N ASP A 127 -6.15 -14.73 -22.02
CA ASP A 127 -5.64 -16.08 -22.32
C ASP A 127 -6.29 -17.13 -21.41
N SER A 128 -6.46 -16.83 -20.11
CA SER A 128 -7.09 -17.75 -19.15
C SER A 128 -8.56 -18.08 -19.47
N ILE A 129 -9.27 -17.18 -20.17
CA ILE A 129 -10.66 -17.38 -20.59
C ILE A 129 -10.79 -17.80 -22.06
N ASN A 130 -9.72 -18.30 -22.67
CA ASN A 130 -9.66 -18.76 -24.05
C ASN A 130 -9.99 -17.67 -25.10
N ARG A 131 -9.64 -16.41 -24.81
CA ARG A 131 -9.78 -15.27 -25.74
C ARG A 131 -8.43 -14.78 -26.22
N HIS A 132 -7.59 -15.72 -26.66
CA HIS A 132 -6.21 -15.44 -27.08
C HIS A 132 -6.11 -14.38 -28.19
N GLU A 133 -7.03 -14.38 -29.17
CA GLU A 133 -7.01 -13.38 -30.24
C GLU A 133 -7.10 -11.94 -29.72
N LEU A 134 -7.80 -11.74 -28.59
CA LEU A 134 -7.92 -10.43 -27.95
C LEU A 134 -6.72 -10.09 -27.07
N SER A 135 -5.91 -11.07 -26.63
CA SER A 135 -4.75 -10.83 -25.75
C SER A 135 -3.53 -10.29 -26.51
N LEU A 136 -3.53 -10.41 -27.84
CA LEU A 136 -2.44 -9.98 -28.74
C LEU A 136 -2.30 -8.46 -28.92
N PHE A 137 -3.02 -7.65 -28.13
CA PHE A 137 -2.91 -6.19 -28.23
C PHE A 137 -1.51 -5.68 -27.80
N PRO A 138 -0.96 -4.68 -28.51
CA PRO A 138 0.36 -4.14 -28.20
C PRO A 138 0.40 -3.47 -26.83
N GLU A 139 1.56 -3.44 -26.18
CA GLU A 139 1.72 -2.83 -24.84
C GLU A 139 1.39 -1.33 -24.87
N PRO A 140 0.31 -0.90 -24.18
CA PRO A 140 -0.09 0.51 -24.23
C PRO A 140 0.91 1.41 -23.49
N ILE A 141 1.59 0.90 -22.46
CA ILE A 141 2.57 1.62 -21.62
C ILE A 141 3.88 0.82 -21.56
N LEU A 142 4.92 1.31 -22.24
CA LEU A 142 6.21 0.63 -22.37
C LEU A 142 7.01 0.65 -21.06
N SER A 143 7.91 -0.31 -20.86
CA SER A 143 8.78 -0.38 -19.68
C SER A 143 9.70 0.83 -19.51
N THR A 144 10.10 1.43 -20.64
CA THR A 144 10.96 2.60 -20.74
C THR A 144 10.23 3.93 -20.48
N ASP A 145 8.90 3.91 -20.42
CA ASP A 145 8.11 5.11 -20.15
C ASP A 145 8.35 5.61 -18.72
N SER A 146 8.65 6.90 -18.60
CA SER A 146 8.95 7.55 -17.33
C SER A 146 8.77 9.07 -17.43
N PHE A 147 8.30 9.67 -16.34
CA PHE A 147 8.30 11.13 -16.13
C PHE A 147 9.63 11.65 -15.55
N GLY A 148 10.68 10.84 -15.63
CA GLY A 148 11.96 11.12 -14.99
C GLY A 148 11.92 10.91 -13.48
N LYS A 149 12.98 11.32 -12.81
CA LYS A 149 13.09 11.31 -11.35
C LYS A 149 13.03 12.75 -10.86
N THR A 150 12.25 13.00 -9.82
CA THR A 150 12.42 14.22 -9.02
C THR A 150 13.87 14.23 -8.53
N ALA A 151 14.57 15.37 -8.62
CA ALA A 151 15.87 15.53 -8.00
C ALA A 151 15.70 15.30 -6.49
N THR A 152 15.98 14.08 -6.04
CA THR A 152 15.98 13.75 -4.61
C THR A 152 17.15 14.49 -4.00
N THR A 153 16.88 15.40 -3.06
CA THR A 153 17.85 15.70 -2.00
C THR A 153 18.17 14.36 -1.34
N ALA A 154 19.37 13.84 -1.58
CA ALA A 154 19.73 12.45 -1.34
C ALA A 154 19.69 12.04 0.14
N ARG A 155 19.45 12.98 1.06
CA ARG A 155 19.35 12.74 2.50
C ARG A 155 18.34 13.70 3.11
N THR A 156 17.29 13.15 3.71
CA THR A 156 16.74 13.80 4.90
C THR A 156 17.82 13.64 5.97
N TYR A 157 18.52 14.72 6.32
CA TYR A 157 19.42 14.70 7.46
C TYR A 157 18.54 14.45 8.69
N ARG A 158 18.59 13.23 9.22
CA ARG A 158 17.96 12.89 10.50
C ARG A 158 19.08 12.86 11.50
N ASP A 159 19.12 13.88 12.34
CA ASP A 159 19.99 13.85 13.50
C ASP A 159 19.60 12.68 14.40
N SER A 160 20.61 11.97 14.90
CA SER A 160 20.39 11.02 15.99
C SER A 160 19.84 11.78 17.18
N LEU A 161 18.83 11.22 17.85
CA LEU A 161 18.37 11.79 19.11
C LEU A 161 19.54 11.83 20.10
N PRO A 162 19.75 12.96 20.81
CA PRO A 162 20.77 13.02 21.85
C PRO A 162 20.57 11.92 22.90
N PRO A 163 21.65 11.34 23.46
CA PRO A 163 21.55 10.26 24.44
C PRO A 163 20.67 10.59 25.65
N TYR A 164 20.68 11.85 26.11
CA TYR A 164 19.84 12.26 27.24
C TYR A 164 18.35 12.14 26.91
N ILE A 165 17.92 12.51 25.70
CA ILE A 165 16.52 12.36 25.27
C ILE A 165 16.13 10.88 25.22
N ILE A 166 17.02 10.02 24.71
CA ILE A 166 16.76 8.56 24.68
C ILE A 166 16.60 8.03 26.10
N ASN A 167 17.43 8.46 27.04
CA ASN A 167 17.36 8.03 28.43
C ASN A 167 16.10 8.54 29.13
N GLU A 168 15.71 9.79 28.94
CA GLU A 168 14.43 10.34 29.43
C GLU A 168 13.24 9.55 28.88
N MET A 169 13.25 9.21 27.60
CA MET A 169 12.19 8.38 26.99
C MET A 169 12.13 6.98 27.60
N LYS A 170 13.28 6.35 27.85
CA LYS A 170 13.37 5.04 28.50
C LYS A 170 12.85 5.10 29.93
N ALA A 171 13.22 6.14 30.68
CA ALA A 171 12.82 6.32 32.06
C ALA A 171 11.30 6.54 32.16
N ALA A 172 10.73 7.43 31.33
CA ALA A 172 9.29 7.66 31.25
C ALA A 172 8.46 6.40 30.92
N LEU A 173 9.03 5.42 30.20
CA LEU A 173 8.35 4.16 29.90
C LEU A 173 8.22 3.24 31.13
N THR A 174 9.05 3.40 32.15
CA THR A 174 9.15 2.47 33.30
C THR A 174 8.91 3.11 34.67
N GLU A 175 9.03 4.43 34.78
CA GLU A 175 8.83 5.19 36.02
C GLU A 175 7.40 5.07 36.57
N ASP A 176 7.28 5.25 37.90
CA ASP A 176 6.02 5.27 38.64
C ASP A 176 5.08 4.11 38.30
N ASP A 177 5.62 2.88 38.26
CA ASP A 177 4.90 1.67 37.85
C ASP A 177 4.20 1.83 36.50
N TYR A 178 4.95 2.25 35.48
CA TYR A 178 4.44 2.46 34.12
C TYR A 178 3.32 3.52 34.04
N ALA A 179 3.39 4.59 34.84
CA ALA A 179 2.36 5.63 34.88
C ALA A 179 2.04 6.20 33.49
N PHE A 180 3.07 6.48 32.68
CA PHE A 180 2.89 6.98 31.32
C PHE A 180 2.26 5.93 30.38
N PRO A 181 2.79 4.70 30.22
CA PRO A 181 2.11 3.65 29.44
C PRO A 181 0.67 3.37 29.85
N ARG A 182 0.36 3.35 31.16
CA ARG A 182 -0.99 3.12 31.69
C ARG A 182 -2.00 4.18 31.26
N SER A 183 -1.56 5.37 30.88
CA SER A 183 -2.44 6.42 30.35
C SER A 183 -3.02 6.11 28.96
N TYR A 184 -2.52 5.08 28.27
CA TYR A 184 -2.96 4.70 26.93
C TYR A 184 -3.82 3.44 26.95
N ALA A 185 -5.05 3.54 26.41
CA ALA A 185 -5.94 2.38 26.24
C ALA A 185 -5.35 1.23 25.40
N ARG A 186 -4.30 1.49 24.60
CA ARG A 186 -3.57 0.46 23.84
C ARG A 186 -2.67 -0.42 24.70
N ALA A 187 -2.37 0.01 25.92
CA ALA A 187 -1.63 -0.78 26.90
C ALA A 187 -2.58 -1.62 27.77
N GLU A 188 -3.88 -1.66 27.47
CA GLU A 188 -4.83 -2.57 28.11
C GLU A 188 -5.12 -3.76 27.19
N VAL A 189 -5.30 -4.93 27.79
CA VAL A 189 -5.75 -6.14 27.12
C VAL A 189 -6.99 -6.68 27.83
N LEU A 190 -7.90 -7.25 27.03
CA LEU A 190 -9.08 -7.93 27.56
C LEU A 190 -8.68 -9.35 27.94
N VAL A 191 -8.85 -9.70 29.21
CA VAL A 191 -8.60 -11.05 29.74
C VAL A 191 -9.86 -11.57 30.41
N VAL A 192 -9.93 -12.88 30.59
CA VAL A 192 -10.95 -13.51 31.44
C VAL A 192 -10.36 -13.70 32.82
N ASP A 193 -11.01 -13.15 33.85
CA ASP A 193 -10.60 -13.36 35.23
C ASP A 193 -10.94 -14.80 35.66
N ASN A 194 -9.95 -15.56 36.12
CA ASN A 194 -10.13 -16.97 36.50
C ASN A 194 -11.04 -17.16 37.72
N ASN A 195 -11.20 -16.14 38.57
CA ASN A 195 -12.02 -16.22 39.78
C ASN A 195 -13.49 -15.86 39.50
N THR A 196 -13.74 -14.90 38.61
CA THR A 196 -15.11 -14.42 38.33
C THR A 196 -15.67 -14.93 37.00
N ALA A 197 -14.83 -15.48 36.13
CA ALA A 197 -15.14 -15.84 34.74
C ALA A 197 -15.64 -14.66 33.88
N GLU A 198 -15.44 -13.43 34.33
CA GLU A 198 -15.85 -12.22 33.62
C GLU A 198 -14.71 -11.61 32.80
N HIS A 199 -15.07 -10.89 31.74
CA HIS A 199 -14.12 -10.13 30.93
C HIS A 199 -13.70 -8.86 31.66
N THR A 200 -12.41 -8.74 31.96
CA THR A 200 -11.82 -7.55 32.58
C THR A 200 -10.69 -6.99 31.73
N ARG A 201 -10.51 -5.68 31.76
CA ARG A 201 -9.38 -5.02 31.11
C ARG A 201 -8.26 -4.88 32.11
N VAL A 202 -7.10 -5.40 31.76
CA VAL A 202 -5.89 -5.33 32.58
C VAL A 202 -4.78 -4.64 31.82
N PHE A 203 -3.92 -3.94 32.54
CA PHE A 203 -2.72 -3.36 31.96
C PHE A 203 -1.74 -4.44 31.51
N TYR A 204 -1.21 -4.29 30.30
CA TYR A 204 -0.19 -5.11 29.68
C TYR A 204 1.07 -4.27 29.39
N PRO A 205 2.20 -4.54 30.06
CA PRO A 205 3.41 -3.75 29.92
C PRO A 205 4.16 -4.00 28.61
N GLY A 206 3.73 -4.96 27.78
CA GLY A 206 4.46 -5.34 26.56
C GLY A 206 4.65 -4.20 25.56
N LEU A 207 3.73 -3.23 25.50
CA LEU A 207 3.93 -2.02 24.70
C LEU A 207 5.13 -1.20 25.19
N ALA A 208 5.23 -1.00 26.51
CA ALA A 208 6.32 -0.25 27.14
C ALA A 208 7.65 -0.98 26.95
N HIS A 209 7.69 -2.30 27.17
CA HIS A 209 8.87 -3.10 26.94
C HIS A 209 9.31 -3.09 25.47
N CYS A 210 8.39 -3.25 24.51
CA CYS A 210 8.72 -3.22 23.08
C CYS A 210 9.33 -1.86 22.67
N LEU A 211 8.76 -0.75 23.16
CA LEU A 211 9.31 0.59 22.91
C LEU A 211 10.68 0.77 23.56
N TYR A 212 10.86 0.31 24.79
CA TYR A 212 12.14 0.33 25.49
C TYR A 212 13.19 -0.43 24.69
N THR A 213 12.88 -1.65 24.24
CA THR A 213 13.79 -2.49 23.44
C THR A 213 14.18 -1.81 22.12
N ILE A 214 13.27 -1.12 21.44
CA ILE A 214 13.58 -0.38 20.20
C ILE A 214 14.45 0.87 20.47
N LEU A 215 14.33 1.48 21.67
CA LEU A 215 15.19 2.58 22.08
C LEU A 215 16.59 2.12 22.53
N GLU A 216 16.70 0.87 22.99
CA GLU A 216 17.97 0.26 23.43
C GLU A 216 18.73 -0.38 22.27
N LEU A 217 18.04 -1.13 21.42
CA LEU A 217 18.63 -1.94 20.37
C LEU A 217 18.37 -1.32 19.00
N PRO A 218 19.29 -1.44 18.04
CA PRO A 218 19.14 -0.93 16.67
C PRO A 218 18.22 -1.83 15.82
N ILE A 219 17.05 -2.20 16.35
CA ILE A 219 16.05 -3.02 15.67
C ILE A 219 14.91 -2.14 15.13
N ARG A 220 14.35 -2.51 13.99
CA ARG A 220 13.22 -1.80 13.39
C ARG A 220 11.93 -2.15 14.15
N SER A 221 10.95 -1.25 14.13
CA SER A 221 9.66 -1.47 14.80
C SER A 221 8.95 -2.76 14.37
N HIS A 222 9.10 -3.19 13.12
CA HIS A 222 8.56 -4.48 12.68
C HIS A 222 9.28 -5.66 13.34
N GLN A 223 10.60 -5.60 13.49
CA GLN A 223 11.39 -6.64 14.16
C GLN A 223 11.05 -6.70 15.65
N GLY A 224 11.00 -5.55 16.34
CA GLY A 224 10.68 -5.51 17.78
C GLY A 224 9.28 -6.02 18.13
N ARG A 225 8.31 -5.88 17.22
CA ARG A 225 6.94 -6.38 17.40
C ARG A 225 6.77 -7.89 17.19
N TRP A 226 7.77 -8.52 16.57
CA TRP A 226 7.77 -9.94 16.22
C TRP A 226 8.85 -10.69 17.02
N LEU A 227 9.33 -10.08 18.11
CA LEU A 227 10.11 -10.82 19.10
C LEU A 227 9.17 -11.78 19.82
N ASP A 228 9.53 -13.05 19.79
CA ASP A 228 8.92 -14.11 20.57
C ASP A 228 9.93 -14.66 21.58
N SER A 229 9.46 -15.58 22.42
CA SER A 229 10.31 -16.24 23.42
C SER A 229 11.23 -17.31 22.81
N GLY A 230 11.02 -17.70 21.55
CA GLY A 230 11.67 -18.86 20.94
C GLY A 230 11.24 -20.22 21.53
N ASP A 231 10.18 -20.25 22.37
CA ASP A 231 9.74 -21.49 23.04
C ASP A 231 9.29 -22.58 22.06
N LEU A 232 8.87 -22.21 20.84
CA LEU A 232 8.43 -23.10 19.77
C LEU A 232 9.48 -23.25 18.64
N ASP A 233 10.71 -22.80 18.86
CA ASP A 233 11.78 -22.91 17.86
C ASP A 233 12.40 -24.31 17.92
N GLU A 234 12.51 -24.99 16.76
CA GLU A 234 13.13 -26.32 16.66
C GLU A 234 14.63 -26.30 17.06
N PHE A 235 15.29 -25.16 16.84
CA PHE A 235 16.73 -24.98 17.09
C PHE A 235 17.04 -23.69 17.85
N ILE A 236 17.96 -23.78 18.81
CA ILE A 236 18.56 -22.65 19.53
C ILE A 236 19.99 -22.44 19.03
N TYR A 237 20.39 -21.19 18.88
CA TYR A 237 21.77 -20.83 18.57
C TYR A 237 22.66 -20.87 19.83
N ASP A 238 23.72 -21.70 19.82
CA ASP A 238 24.75 -21.70 20.87
C ASP A 238 25.92 -20.78 20.47
N PRO A 239 26.11 -19.64 21.15
CA PRO A 239 27.20 -18.70 20.84
C PRO A 239 28.60 -19.26 21.16
N THR A 240 28.72 -20.26 22.03
CA THR A 240 30.00 -20.88 22.42
C THR A 240 30.53 -21.76 21.31
N THR A 241 29.66 -22.57 20.69
CA THR A 241 30.03 -23.44 19.57
C THR A 241 29.73 -22.84 18.20
N ASN A 242 29.14 -21.64 18.16
CA ASN A 242 28.76 -20.94 16.95
C ASN A 242 27.92 -21.85 16.02
N SER A 243 26.96 -22.58 16.60
CA SER A 243 26.17 -23.59 15.90
C SER A 243 24.75 -23.65 16.45
N TYR A 244 23.81 -24.06 15.58
CA TYR A 244 22.45 -24.38 16.00
C TYR A 244 22.41 -25.75 16.67
N ARG A 245 21.69 -25.84 17.79
CA ARG A 245 21.42 -27.07 18.52
C ARG A 245 19.92 -27.26 18.67
N THR A 246 19.46 -28.50 18.74
CA THR A 246 18.04 -28.80 18.98
C THR A 246 17.58 -28.15 20.28
N ASN A 247 16.42 -27.49 20.22
CA ASN A 247 15.77 -26.95 21.41
C ASN A 247 15.23 -28.10 22.27
N LEU A 248 15.61 -28.13 23.54
CA LEU A 248 15.18 -29.17 24.50
C LEU A 248 14.02 -28.72 25.38
N SER A 249 13.41 -27.57 25.07
CA SER A 249 12.20 -27.08 25.73
C SER A 249 11.06 -28.09 25.55
N GLU A 250 10.21 -28.22 26.57
CA GLU A 250 8.98 -29.02 26.50
C GLU A 250 7.95 -28.47 25.48
N TYR A 251 8.18 -27.25 25.01
CA TYR A 251 7.35 -26.53 24.04
C TYR A 251 7.92 -26.53 22.61
N ALA A 252 9.13 -27.07 22.39
CA ALA A 252 9.82 -27.08 21.09
C ALA A 252 9.14 -27.96 20.04
#